data_AF-A0A916G2B0-F1
#
_entry.id   AF-A0A916G2B0-F1
#
_cell.length_a   1.000
_cell.length_b   1.000
_cell.length_c   1.000
_cell.angle_alpha   90.00
_cell.angle_beta   90.00
_cell.angle_gamma   90.00
#
_symmetry.space_group_name_H-M   'P 1'
#
loop_
_entity.id
_entity.type
_entity.pdbx_description
1 polymer ?
#
loop_
_entity_poly.entity_id
_entity_poly.type
_entity_poly.pdbx_seq_one_letter_code
_entity_poly.pdbx_strand_id
1 'polypeptide(L)'
;MLPRWNLAIATAYNQAPGLRVNLIRAATSKGIKREFGDIAGLYVQTLLGRGLTEAEYQTIFSYATKDGVPTLEGPALAETAALIAASPAFQYR
;
A
#
# COMPACT_ATOMS: atom_id res chain seq x y z
N MET A 1 1.52 -14.56 -10.82
CA MET A 1 1.34 -13.63 -9.69
C MET A 1 2.63 -13.34 -8.94
N LEU A 2 3.44 -14.36 -8.57
CA LEU A 2 4.68 -14.17 -7.78
C LEU A 2 5.66 -13.10 -8.30
N PRO A 3 5.97 -12.99 -9.61
CA PRO A 3 6.95 -11.99 -10.08
C PRO A 3 6.49 -10.54 -9.88
N ARG A 4 5.19 -10.26 -10.09
CA ARG A 4 4.59 -8.93 -9.85
C ARG A 4 4.56 -8.60 -8.36
N TRP A 5 4.25 -9.59 -7.53
CA TRP A 5 4.32 -9.49 -6.07
C TRP A 5 5.72 -9.14 -5.58
N ASN A 6 6.72 -9.91 -6.02
CA ASN A 6 8.11 -9.71 -5.62
C ASN A 6 8.63 -8.34 -6.08
N LEU A 7 8.26 -7.88 -7.28
CA LEU A 7 8.63 -6.54 -7.74
C LEU A 7 7.92 -5.44 -6.94
N ALA A 8 6.63 -5.60 -6.62
CA ALA A 8 5.87 -4.63 -5.85
C ALA A 8 6.43 -4.49 -4.43
N ILE A 9 6.73 -5.63 -3.76
CA ILE A 9 7.44 -5.64 -2.47
C ILE A 9 8.82 -5.00 -2.62
N ALA A 10 9.64 -5.46 -3.57
CA ALA A 10 10.99 -4.91 -3.73
C ALA A 10 10.97 -3.40 -3.98
N THR A 11 9.98 -2.89 -4.71
CA THR A 11 9.82 -1.44 -4.96
C THR A 11 9.36 -0.72 -3.69
N ALA A 12 8.37 -1.26 -2.98
CA ALA A 12 7.82 -0.66 -1.77
C ALA A 12 8.84 -0.64 -0.60
N TYR A 13 9.74 -1.64 -0.55
CA TYR A 13 10.84 -1.72 0.41
C TYR A 13 12.14 -1.06 -0.06
N ASN A 14 12.14 -0.39 -1.22
CA ASN A 14 13.35 0.24 -1.80
C ASN A 14 14.51 -0.74 -2.05
N GLN A 15 14.19 -2.01 -2.31
CA GLN A 15 15.13 -3.07 -2.67
C GLN A 15 15.24 -3.24 -4.20
N ALA A 16 14.37 -2.59 -4.97
CA ALA A 16 14.44 -2.56 -6.43
C ALA A 16 15.65 -1.72 -6.89
N PRO A 17 16.55 -2.26 -7.74
CA PRO A 17 17.72 -1.52 -8.22
C PRO A 17 17.33 -0.21 -8.92
N GLY A 18 17.98 0.89 -8.55
CA GLY A 18 17.77 2.21 -9.18
C GLY A 18 16.48 2.93 -8.78
N LEU A 19 15.65 2.36 -7.91
CA LEU A 19 14.38 2.95 -7.47
C LEU A 19 14.38 3.18 -5.96
N ARG A 20 14.17 4.44 -5.55
CA ARG A 20 13.88 4.81 -4.15
C ARG A 20 12.58 5.61 -4.11
N VAL A 21 11.56 5.02 -3.52
CA VAL A 21 10.23 5.60 -3.33
C VAL A 21 10.01 5.85 -1.84
N ASN A 22 9.74 7.11 -1.50
CA ASN A 22 9.26 7.47 -0.17
C ASN A 22 7.74 7.68 -0.24
N LEU A 23 6.98 6.65 0.12
CA LEU A 23 5.52 6.62 0.03
C LEU A 23 4.88 7.70 0.92
N ILE A 24 5.44 7.97 2.09
CA ILE A 24 4.91 8.98 3.01
C ILE A 24 5.10 10.38 2.39
N ARG A 25 6.33 10.70 1.95
CA ARG A 25 6.65 12.00 1.34
C ARG A 25 5.83 12.25 0.07
N ALA A 26 5.65 11.22 -0.76
CA ALA A 26 4.84 11.33 -1.96
C ALA A 26 3.36 11.64 -1.64
N ALA A 27 2.79 11.02 -0.60
CA ALA A 27 1.42 11.30 -0.19
C ALA A 27 1.27 12.67 0.49
N THR A 28 2.17 13.04 1.40
CA THR A 28 2.10 14.34 2.10
C THR A 28 2.35 15.51 1.16
N SER A 29 3.17 15.34 0.11
CA SER A 29 3.34 16.36 -0.93
C SER A 29 2.05 16.70 -1.69
N LYS A 30 1.05 15.81 -1.64
CA LYS A 30 -0.30 16.01 -2.20
C LYS A 30 -1.31 16.56 -1.17
N GLY A 31 -0.85 16.95 0.02
CA GLY A 31 -1.71 17.49 1.08
C GLY A 31 -2.46 16.43 1.90
N ILE A 32 -2.12 15.15 1.75
CA ILE A 32 -2.73 14.08 2.55
C ILE A 32 -2.18 14.12 3.98
N LYS A 33 -3.07 13.93 4.97
CA LYS A 33 -2.69 13.87 6.38
C LYS A 33 -1.70 12.73 6.63
N ARG A 34 -0.81 12.90 7.61
CA ARG A 34 0.11 11.83 8.07
C ARG A 34 -0.64 10.84 8.96
N GLU A 35 -1.69 10.24 8.41
CA GLU A 35 -2.43 9.14 9.02
C GLU A 35 -2.35 7.93 8.08
N PHE A 36 -2.20 6.73 8.66
CA PHE A 36 -2.05 5.50 7.88
C PHE A 36 -3.23 5.28 6.93
N GLY A 37 -4.46 5.46 7.42
CA GLY A 37 -5.68 5.28 6.62
C GLY A 37 -5.77 6.22 5.43
N ASP A 38 -5.41 7.49 5.62
CA ASP A 38 -5.45 8.49 4.55
C ASP A 38 -4.40 8.22 3.47
N ILE A 39 -3.18 7.86 3.88
CA ILE A 39 -2.08 7.56 2.95
C ILE A 39 -2.33 6.25 2.22
N ALA A 40 -2.75 5.19 2.93
CA ALA A 40 -3.13 3.93 2.31
C ALA A 40 -4.31 4.13 1.34
N GLY A 41 -5.33 4.88 1.75
CA GLY A 41 -6.49 5.22 0.92
C GLY A 41 -6.11 5.91 -0.40
N LEU A 42 -5.17 6.87 -0.37
CA LEU A 42 -4.64 7.49 -1.58
C LEU A 42 -4.05 6.45 -2.55
N TYR A 43 -3.19 5.57 -2.05
CA TYR A 43 -2.53 4.57 -2.90
C TYR A 43 -3.52 3.55 -3.44
N VAL A 44 -4.50 3.13 -2.62
CA VAL A 44 -5.58 2.27 -3.10
C VAL A 44 -6.33 2.97 -4.23
N GLN A 45 -6.78 4.20 -4.02
CA GLN A 45 -7.53 4.94 -5.03
C GLN A 45 -6.72 5.13 -6.31
N THR A 46 -5.42 5.37 -6.18
CA THR A 46 -4.52 5.53 -7.34
C THR A 46 -4.35 4.23 -8.11
N LEU A 47 -4.22 3.09 -7.41
CA LEU A 47 -3.97 1.78 -8.03
C LEU A 47 -5.24 1.12 -8.57
N LEU A 48 -6.38 1.32 -7.91
CA LEU A 48 -7.66 0.68 -8.26
C LEU A 48 -8.60 1.60 -9.04
N GLY A 49 -8.35 2.92 -9.06
CA GLY A 49 -9.27 3.91 -9.62
C GLY A 49 -10.56 4.09 -8.80
N ARG A 50 -10.69 3.42 -7.65
CA ARG A 50 -11.87 3.43 -6.77
C ARG A 50 -11.46 3.34 -5.30
N GLY A 51 -12.40 3.69 -4.41
CA GLY A 51 -12.25 3.43 -2.98
C GLY A 51 -12.27 1.94 -2.64
N LEU A 52 -11.75 1.60 -1.47
CA LEU A 52 -11.91 0.27 -0.88
C LEU A 52 -13.36 0.04 -0.49
N THR A 53 -13.85 -1.17 -0.75
CA THR A 53 -15.05 -1.66 -0.05
C THR A 53 -14.70 -2.01 1.39
N GLU A 54 -15.69 -2.04 2.26
CA GLU A 54 -15.48 -2.31 3.69
C GLU A 54 -14.82 -3.68 3.94
N ALA A 55 -15.17 -4.71 3.16
CA ALA A 55 -14.53 -6.03 3.24
C ALA A 55 -13.05 -6.01 2.82
N GLU A 56 -12.70 -5.23 1.79
CA GLU A 56 -11.31 -5.10 1.33
C GLU A 56 -10.49 -4.29 2.34
N TYR A 57 -11.09 -3.25 2.92
CA TYR A 57 -10.49 -2.46 4.00
C TYR A 57 -10.13 -3.37 5.18
N GLN A 58 -11.07 -4.19 5.66
CA GLN A 58 -10.82 -5.13 6.76
C GLN A 58 -9.72 -6.14 6.42
N THR A 59 -9.68 -6.66 5.19
CA THR A 59 -8.67 -7.63 4.75
C THR A 59 -7.27 -7.02 4.69
N ILE A 60 -7.15 -5.81 4.13
CA ILE A 60 -5.87 -5.11 4.00
C ILE A 60 -5.37 -4.64 5.37
N PHE A 61 -6.27 -4.05 6.17
CA PHE A 61 -5.90 -3.59 7.51
C PHE A 61 -5.54 -4.75 8.42
N SER A 62 -6.31 -5.83 8.47
CA SER A 62 -5.95 -7.00 9.30
C SER A 62 -4.59 -7.59 8.95
N TYR A 63 -4.19 -7.54 7.66
CA TYR A 63 -2.84 -7.92 7.25
C TYR A 63 -1.78 -6.92 7.74
N ALA A 64 -2.02 -5.62 7.53
CA ALA A 64 -1.12 -4.54 7.93
C ALA A 64 -0.97 -4.39 9.45
N THR A 65 -1.97 -4.82 10.23
CA THR A 65 -1.99 -4.75 11.70
C THR A 65 -1.64 -6.07 12.38
N LYS A 66 -1.24 -7.10 11.63
CA LYS A 66 -0.99 -8.45 12.16
C LYS A 66 0.01 -8.44 13.33
N ASP A 67 0.94 -7.49 13.33
CA ASP A 67 1.97 -7.32 14.36
C ASP A 67 1.78 -6.06 15.26
N GLY A 68 0.58 -5.44 15.25
CA GLY A 68 0.25 -4.31 16.13
C GLY A 68 -0.45 -3.13 15.45
N VAL A 69 -0.41 -1.94 16.09
CA VAL A 69 -1.00 -0.71 15.55
C VAL A 69 -0.25 -0.32 14.26
N PRO A 70 -0.93 -0.11 13.13
CA PRO A 70 -0.28 0.20 11.86
C PRO A 70 0.35 1.59 11.97
N THR A 71 1.68 1.63 11.90
CA THR A 71 2.44 2.88 11.90
C THR A 71 2.86 3.24 10.48
N LEU A 72 3.03 4.54 10.23
CA LEU A 72 3.54 5.02 8.95
C LEU A 72 5.02 4.67 8.74
N GLU A 73 5.76 4.46 9.83
CA GLU A 73 7.21 4.24 9.82
C GLU A 73 7.57 2.75 9.68
N GLY A 74 6.59 1.85 9.77
CA GLY A 74 6.75 0.41 9.62
C GLY A 74 6.53 -0.12 8.19
N PRO A 75 6.79 -1.42 7.97
CA PRO A 75 6.62 -2.06 6.65
C PRO A 75 5.15 -2.13 6.22
N ALA A 76 4.20 -2.00 7.15
CA ALA A 76 2.77 -2.11 6.93
C ALA A 76 2.25 -1.27 5.75
N LEU A 77 2.75 -0.05 5.56
CA LEU A 77 2.31 0.82 4.45
C LEU A 77 2.85 0.31 3.10
N ALA A 78 4.11 -0.11 3.07
CA ALA A 78 4.76 -0.68 1.89
C ALA A 78 4.11 -2.01 1.48
N GLU A 79 3.85 -2.87 2.46
CA GLU A 79 3.15 -4.16 2.28
C GLU A 79 1.72 -3.96 1.78
N THR A 80 0.99 -2.98 2.34
CA THR A 80 -0.36 -2.63 1.88
C THR A 80 -0.35 -2.20 0.41
N ALA A 81 0.54 -1.27 0.04
CA ALA A 81 0.66 -0.82 -1.34
C ALA A 81 1.08 -1.95 -2.28
N ALA A 82 2.02 -2.81 -1.84
CA ALA A 82 2.45 -3.97 -2.60
C ALA A 82 1.32 -5.00 -2.78
N LEU A 83 0.52 -5.25 -1.73
CA LEU A 83 -0.60 -6.17 -1.74
C LEU A 83 -1.65 -5.77 -2.78
N ILE A 84 -2.00 -4.49 -2.80
CA ILE A 84 -2.96 -3.94 -3.77
C ILE A 84 -2.39 -3.96 -5.19
N ALA A 85 -1.13 -3.57 -5.37
CA ALA A 85 -0.49 -3.54 -6.68
C ALA A 85 -0.34 -4.94 -7.31
N ALA A 86 -0.12 -5.96 -6.49
CA ALA A 86 0.18 -7.30 -6.96
C ALA A 86 -1.01 -8.26 -6.98
N SER A 87 -2.11 -7.95 -6.28
CA SER A 87 -3.29 -8.81 -6.22
C SER A 87 -4.30 -8.49 -7.34
N PRO A 88 -4.52 -9.42 -8.29
CA PRO A 88 -5.53 -9.24 -9.34
C PRO A 88 -6.96 -9.21 -8.80
N ALA A 89 -7.20 -9.75 -7.61
CA ALA A 89 -8.51 -9.79 -6.97
C ALA A 89 -9.07 -8.39 -6.68
N PHE A 90 -8.20 -7.39 -6.53
CA PHE A 90 -8.62 -6.00 -6.38
C PHE A 90 -8.76 -5.27 -7.72
N GLN A 91 -8.07 -5.73 -8.78
CA GLN A 91 -7.96 -5.08 -10.08
C GLN A 91 -9.05 -5.47 -11.10
N TYR A 92 -9.60 -6.69 -11.02
CA TYR A 92 -10.57 -7.22 -12.01
C TYR A 92 -12.00 -7.38 -11.45
N ARG A 93 -12.44 -6.45 -10.59
CA ARG A 93 -13.85 -6.37 -10.17
C ARG A 93 -14.61 -5.36 -11.01
#